data_AF-A0A246JTG9-F1
#
_entry.id   AF-A0A246JTG9-F1
#
_cell.length_a   1.000
_cell.length_b   1.000
_cell.length_c   1.000
_cell.angle_alpha   90.00
_cell.angle_beta   90.00
_cell.angle_gamma   90.00
#
_symmetry.space_group_name_H-M   'P 1'
#
loop_
_entity.id
_entity.type
_entity.pdbx_description
1 polymer ?
#
loop_
_entity_poly.entity_id
_entity_poly.type
_entity_poly.pdbx_seq_one_letter_code
_entity_poly.pdbx_strand_id
1 'polypeptide(L)'
;MAYRRLTITAVWVLACVGPGQPGWAYAASADIQEADEAEADPSDPAPITLEDMQQGCDDGVAIDCLTLGHMYRDGNGVAQDAASAIAMYRTACDISKSDDEFGSYACHFAAAAYESGEGLPQDLTRALQLYEKSCKAGNDDSCSQARVVRLAISKS
;
A
#
# COMPACT_ATOMS: atom_id res chain seq x y z
N MET A 1 34.04 -32.47 -21.49
CA MET A 1 33.32 -31.69 -20.46
C MET A 1 33.13 -32.60 -19.26
N ALA A 2 33.82 -32.29 -18.16
CA ALA A 2 33.91 -33.13 -16.97
C ALA A 2 32.84 -32.72 -15.95
N TYR A 3 31.93 -33.63 -15.61
CA TYR A 3 30.98 -33.42 -14.52
C TYR A 3 31.72 -33.54 -13.19
N ARG A 4 31.88 -32.40 -12.49
CA ARG A 4 32.44 -32.35 -11.14
C ARG A 4 31.34 -32.79 -10.17
N ARG A 5 31.48 -33.99 -9.60
CA ARG A 5 30.63 -34.47 -8.50
C ARG A 5 30.92 -33.59 -7.26
N LEU A 6 29.94 -32.83 -6.80
CA LEU A 6 29.96 -32.20 -5.47
C LEU A 6 29.84 -33.30 -4.42
N THR A 7 30.91 -33.58 -3.70
CA THR A 7 30.86 -34.45 -2.52
C THR A 7 30.41 -33.62 -1.33
N ILE A 8 29.14 -33.74 -0.95
CA ILE A 8 28.65 -33.26 0.35
C ILE A 8 29.24 -34.20 1.40
N THR A 9 30.26 -33.75 2.14
CA THR A 9 30.74 -34.47 3.31
C THR A 9 29.82 -34.15 4.48
N ALA A 10 28.83 -35.01 4.73
CA ALA A 10 28.05 -34.98 5.97
C ALA A 10 28.94 -35.45 7.12
N VAL A 11 29.15 -34.60 8.13
CA VAL A 11 29.82 -34.98 9.37
C VAL A 11 28.76 -35.23 10.43
N TRP A 12 28.66 -36.47 10.88
CA TRP A 12 27.81 -36.84 11.99
C TRP A 12 28.45 -36.37 13.30
N VAL A 13 27.82 -35.43 13.99
CA VAL A 13 28.25 -34.99 15.33
C VAL A 13 27.30 -35.56 16.37
N LEU A 14 27.86 -36.29 17.33
CA LEU A 14 27.12 -36.79 18.48
C LEU A 14 26.90 -35.62 19.45
N ALA A 15 25.67 -35.09 19.51
CA ALA A 15 25.30 -34.02 20.43
C ALA A 15 24.21 -34.49 21.41
N CYS A 16 24.35 -34.15 22.69
CA CYS A 16 23.35 -34.47 23.71
C CYS A 16 22.14 -33.51 23.59
N VAL A 17 21.05 -33.96 22.99
CA VAL A 17 19.76 -33.25 23.01
C VAL A 17 19.02 -33.64 24.30
N GLY A 18 19.30 -32.94 25.40
CA GLY A 18 18.57 -33.08 26.67
C GLY A 18 18.79 -34.41 27.43
N PRO A 19 18.25 -34.54 28.67
CA PRO A 19 18.53 -35.69 29.52
C PRO A 19 17.72 -36.91 29.06
N GLY A 20 18.34 -37.81 28.30
CA GLY A 20 17.90 -39.22 28.28
C GLY A 20 17.87 -39.98 26.95
N GLN A 21 18.32 -39.45 25.80
CA GLN A 21 18.47 -40.24 24.57
C GLN A 21 19.64 -39.69 23.70
N PRO A 22 20.66 -40.49 23.31
CA PRO A 22 21.61 -40.07 22.29
C PRO A 22 20.94 -40.16 20.90
N GLY A 23 20.60 -39.01 20.33
CA GLY A 23 20.12 -38.87 18.95
C GLY A 23 21.19 -38.21 18.07
N TRP A 24 21.17 -38.52 16.78
CA TRP A 24 21.96 -37.81 15.79
C TRP A 24 21.28 -36.49 15.43
N ALA A 25 21.99 -35.36 15.52
CA ALA A 25 21.49 -34.07 15.07
C ALA A 25 22.32 -33.59 13.88
N TYR A 26 21.64 -33.19 12.82
CA TYR A 26 22.27 -32.61 11.64
C TYR A 26 22.59 -31.15 11.95
N ALA A 27 23.86 -30.84 12.21
CA ALA A 27 24.32 -29.45 12.36
C ALA A 27 25.12 -29.06 11.12
N ALA A 28 24.46 -28.37 10.18
CA ALA A 28 25.18 -27.60 9.17
C ALA A 28 25.62 -26.28 9.83
N SER A 29 26.91 -26.00 9.79
CA SER A 29 27.51 -24.76 10.30
C SER A 29 26.90 -23.55 9.59
N ALA A 30 26.65 -22.51 10.38
CA ALA A 30 26.14 -21.22 9.95
C ALA A 30 26.94 -20.63 8.79
N ASP A 31 26.25 -20.41 7.69
CA ASP A 31 26.44 -19.27 6.81
C ASP A 31 25.09 -18.54 6.78
N ILE A 32 25.00 -17.38 7.44
CA ILE A 32 23.93 -16.42 7.15
C ILE A 32 24.35 -15.77 5.82
N GLN A 33 24.06 -16.46 4.73
CA GLN A 33 24.08 -15.88 3.40
C GLN A 33 22.71 -16.09 2.80
N GLU A 34 22.13 -14.96 2.41
CA GLU A 34 20.97 -14.80 1.55
C GLU A 34 19.64 -15.17 2.25
N ALA A 35 18.85 -14.13 2.52
CA ALA A 35 17.41 -14.31 2.54
C ALA A 35 17.06 -14.80 1.13
N ASP A 36 17.06 -16.13 0.98
CA ASP A 36 16.50 -16.80 -0.19
C ASP A 36 15.15 -16.12 -0.44
N GLU A 37 15.04 -15.47 -1.58
CA GLU A 37 13.76 -15.24 -2.23
C GLU A 37 13.11 -16.62 -2.26
N ALA A 38 12.22 -16.87 -1.30
CA ALA A 38 11.44 -18.08 -1.26
C ALA A 38 10.86 -18.22 -2.66
N GLU A 39 11.29 -19.25 -3.40
CA GLU A 39 10.82 -19.47 -4.77
C GLU A 39 9.30 -19.50 -4.69
N ALA A 40 8.69 -18.38 -5.09
CA ALA A 40 7.25 -18.18 -4.96
C ALA A 40 6.59 -19.30 -5.77
N ASP A 41 5.64 -20.00 -5.16
CA ASP A 41 4.82 -20.95 -5.90
C ASP A 41 4.27 -20.18 -7.12
N PRO A 42 4.50 -20.63 -8.38
CA PRO A 42 3.93 -19.96 -9.55
C PRO A 42 2.39 -19.93 -9.53
N SER A 43 1.77 -20.68 -8.61
CA SER A 43 0.34 -20.64 -8.26
C SER A 43 -0.03 -19.49 -7.31
N ASP A 44 0.93 -19.01 -6.50
CA ASP A 44 0.74 -17.89 -5.60
C ASP A 44 0.92 -16.58 -6.40
N PRO A 45 -0.04 -15.64 -6.31
CA PRO A 45 0.16 -14.33 -6.90
C PRO A 45 1.38 -13.68 -6.25
N ALA A 46 2.30 -13.18 -7.07
CA ALA A 46 3.46 -12.44 -6.59
C ALA A 46 3.00 -11.35 -5.59
N PRO A 47 3.76 -11.09 -4.53
CA PRO A 47 3.42 -10.03 -3.60
C PRO A 47 3.30 -8.72 -4.37
N ILE A 48 2.13 -8.09 -4.29
CA ILE A 48 1.90 -6.79 -4.93
C ILE A 48 2.89 -5.78 -4.33
N THR A 49 3.72 -5.18 -5.19
CA THR A 49 4.74 -4.22 -4.78
C THR A 49 4.24 -2.77 -4.91
N LEU A 50 4.95 -1.83 -4.28
CA LEU A 50 4.71 -0.39 -4.50
C LEU A 50 4.86 -0.02 -5.98
N GLU A 51 5.83 -0.63 -6.66
CA GLU A 51 6.13 -0.36 -8.07
C GLU A 51 4.96 -0.81 -8.97
N ASP A 52 4.34 -1.95 -8.68
CA ASP A 52 3.15 -2.41 -9.40
C ASP A 52 1.98 -1.44 -9.24
N MET A 53 1.77 -0.94 -8.03
CA MET A 53 0.74 0.07 -7.74
C MET A 53 1.04 1.41 -8.43
N GLN A 54 2.31 1.83 -8.48
CA GLN A 54 2.73 3.03 -9.20
C GLN A 54 2.46 2.90 -10.69
N GLN A 55 2.83 1.77 -11.29
CA GLN A 55 2.59 1.50 -12.70
C GLN A 55 1.09 1.48 -13.01
N GLY A 56 0.27 0.79 -12.20
CA GLY A 56 -1.17 0.75 -12.37
C GLY A 56 -1.82 2.14 -12.25
N CYS A 57 -1.35 2.95 -11.29
CA CYS A 57 -1.79 4.34 -11.17
C CYS A 57 -1.44 5.17 -12.42
N ASP A 58 -0.22 5.01 -12.95
CA ASP A 58 0.24 5.68 -14.16
C ASP A 58 -0.54 5.23 -15.41
N ASP A 59 -1.00 3.96 -15.43
CA ASP A 59 -1.86 3.39 -16.47
C ASP A 59 -3.33 3.85 -16.37
N GLY A 60 -3.67 4.66 -15.36
CA GLY A 60 -5.01 5.21 -15.19
C GLY A 60 -5.95 4.31 -14.40
N VAL A 61 -5.42 3.43 -13.55
CA VAL A 61 -6.22 2.60 -12.65
C VAL A 61 -6.43 3.34 -11.33
N ALA A 62 -7.64 3.85 -11.12
CA ALA A 62 -7.95 4.71 -9.97
C ALA A 62 -7.76 4.00 -8.61
N ILE A 63 -8.01 2.68 -8.53
CA ILE A 63 -7.81 1.90 -7.30
C ILE A 63 -6.33 1.82 -6.90
N ASP A 64 -5.42 1.76 -7.87
CA ASP A 64 -3.99 1.67 -7.59
C ASP A 64 -3.46 3.01 -7.06
N CYS A 65 -3.88 4.12 -7.69
CA CYS A 65 -3.62 5.47 -7.17
C CYS A 65 -4.21 5.67 -5.76
N LEU A 66 -5.44 5.19 -5.50
CA LEU A 66 -6.07 5.26 -4.19
C LEU A 66 -5.25 4.48 -3.15
N THR A 67 -4.78 3.29 -3.51
CA THR A 67 -3.96 2.42 -2.66
C THR A 67 -2.60 3.07 -2.36
N LEU A 68 -1.92 3.65 -3.35
CA LEU A 68 -0.71 4.44 -3.12
C LEU A 68 -0.96 5.61 -2.16
N GLY A 69 -2.09 6.29 -2.31
CA GLY A 69 -2.49 7.35 -1.38
C GLY A 69 -2.56 6.84 0.07
N HIS A 70 -3.14 5.65 0.28
CA HIS A 70 -3.16 5.02 1.60
C HIS A 70 -1.77 4.61 2.08
N MET A 71 -0.93 4.06 1.20
CA MET A 71 0.44 3.67 1.53
C MET A 71 1.28 4.86 1.99
N TYR A 72 1.22 5.99 1.28
CA TYR A 72 1.92 7.22 1.68
C TYR A 72 1.34 7.84 2.95
N ARG A 73 0.01 7.78 3.15
CA ARG A 73 -0.62 8.32 4.37
C ARG A 73 -0.25 7.51 5.62
N ASP A 74 -0.20 6.18 5.50
CA ASP A 74 -0.03 5.26 6.62
C ASP A 74 1.44 4.83 6.82
N GLY A 75 2.31 5.09 5.84
CA GLY A 75 3.71 4.67 5.86
C GLY A 75 3.92 3.18 5.58
N ASN A 76 3.02 2.55 4.82
CA ASN A 76 3.07 1.13 4.51
C ASN A 76 3.99 0.86 3.31
N GLY A 77 5.20 0.37 3.56
CA GLY A 77 6.19 0.08 2.52
C GLY A 77 6.88 1.31 1.94
N VAL A 78 6.48 2.53 2.35
CA VAL A 78 7.10 3.82 2.02
C VAL A 78 7.16 4.71 3.26
N ALA A 79 8.01 5.73 3.22
CA ALA A 79 7.98 6.77 4.25
C ALA A 79 6.63 7.49 4.23
N GLN A 80 6.11 7.79 5.43
CA GLN A 80 4.87 8.54 5.55
C GLN A 80 5.04 9.95 4.96
N ASP A 81 4.16 10.29 4.02
CA ASP A 81 4.13 11.58 3.35
C ASP A 81 2.70 11.96 2.98
N ALA A 82 2.11 12.83 3.79
CA ALA A 82 0.76 13.32 3.58
C ALA A 82 0.61 14.08 2.24
N ALA A 83 1.62 14.85 1.81
CA ALA A 83 1.54 15.61 0.57
C ALA A 83 1.50 14.68 -0.65
N SER A 84 2.34 13.66 -0.65
CA SER A 84 2.33 12.62 -1.69
C SER A 84 1.04 11.81 -1.67
N ALA A 85 0.53 11.45 -0.49
CA ALA A 85 -0.77 10.77 -0.37
C ALA A 85 -1.90 11.55 -1.05
N ILE A 86 -1.95 12.86 -0.81
CA ILE A 86 -3.00 13.72 -1.35
C ILE A 86 -2.85 13.89 -2.87
N ALA A 87 -1.61 13.96 -3.37
CA ALA A 87 -1.38 13.96 -4.81
C ALA A 87 -1.94 12.69 -5.48
N MET A 88 -1.75 11.53 -4.85
CA MET A 88 -2.28 10.26 -5.36
C MET A 88 -3.81 10.21 -5.29
N TYR A 89 -4.43 10.63 -4.17
CA TYR A 89 -5.90 10.71 -4.07
C TYR A 89 -6.51 11.67 -5.10
N ARG A 90 -5.87 12.82 -5.36
CA ARG A 90 -6.32 13.76 -6.40
C ARG A 90 -6.24 13.13 -7.78
N THR A 91 -5.14 12.44 -8.07
CA THR A 91 -4.92 11.76 -9.34
C THR A 91 -5.98 10.68 -9.57
N ALA A 92 -6.23 9.82 -8.58
CA ALA A 92 -7.31 8.84 -8.59
C ALA A 92 -8.69 9.48 -8.83
N CYS A 93 -8.99 10.58 -8.12
CA CYS A 93 -10.23 11.33 -8.27
C CYS A 93 -10.39 11.91 -9.69
N ASP A 94 -9.30 12.35 -10.32
CA ASP A 94 -9.32 12.98 -11.66
C ASP A 94 -9.38 11.96 -12.81
N ILE A 95 -8.72 10.82 -12.65
CA ILE A 95 -8.77 9.68 -13.59
C ILE A 95 -10.15 9.05 -13.61
N SER A 96 -10.78 8.95 -12.45
CA SER A 96 -12.04 8.26 -12.31
C SER A 96 -13.21 8.99 -12.98
N LYS A 97 -14.04 8.20 -13.67
CA LYS A 97 -15.29 8.67 -14.26
C LYS A 97 -16.36 8.74 -13.16
N SER A 98 -17.43 9.49 -13.42
CA SER A 98 -18.50 9.76 -12.45
C SER A 98 -19.18 8.54 -11.81
N ASP A 99 -18.91 7.33 -12.30
CA ASP A 99 -19.61 6.11 -11.93
C ASP A 99 -18.67 5.06 -11.30
N ASP A 100 -17.40 5.41 -11.07
CA ASP A 100 -16.42 4.51 -10.46
C ASP A 100 -16.31 4.76 -8.95
N GLU A 101 -16.61 3.71 -8.19
CA GLU A 101 -16.66 3.68 -6.74
C GLU A 101 -15.33 4.13 -6.11
N PHE A 102 -14.19 3.68 -6.66
CA PHE A 102 -12.87 3.99 -6.10
C PHE A 102 -12.49 5.45 -6.27
N GLY A 103 -12.81 6.05 -7.42
CA GLY A 103 -12.63 7.48 -7.61
C GLY A 103 -13.48 8.34 -6.70
N SER A 104 -14.70 7.88 -6.41
CA SER A 104 -15.57 8.57 -5.45
C SER A 104 -14.92 8.63 -4.07
N TYR A 105 -14.35 7.52 -3.58
CA TYR A 105 -13.59 7.51 -2.33
C TYR A 105 -12.30 8.34 -2.41
N ALA A 106 -11.58 8.29 -3.53
CA ALA A 106 -10.39 9.12 -3.71
C ALA A 106 -10.71 10.62 -3.65
N CYS A 107 -11.80 11.05 -4.28
CA CYS A 107 -12.28 12.43 -4.19
C CYS A 107 -12.66 12.79 -2.75
N HIS A 108 -13.26 11.87 -1.99
CA HIS A 108 -13.57 12.06 -0.57
C HIS A 108 -12.30 12.28 0.27
N PHE A 109 -11.29 11.41 0.13
CA PHE A 109 -10.04 11.54 0.88
C PHE A 109 -9.26 12.80 0.52
N ALA A 110 -9.23 13.16 -0.77
CA ALA A 110 -8.64 14.42 -1.20
C ALA A 110 -9.38 15.62 -0.59
N ALA A 111 -10.72 15.59 -0.58
CA ALA A 111 -11.55 16.65 0.03
C ALA A 111 -11.28 16.79 1.52
N ALA A 112 -11.22 15.68 2.26
CA ALA A 112 -10.94 15.65 3.68
C ALA A 112 -9.57 16.24 4.00
N ALA A 113 -8.56 16.01 3.15
CA ALA A 113 -7.24 16.60 3.34
C ALA A 113 -7.23 18.13 3.12
N TYR A 114 -8.00 18.62 2.14
CA TYR A 114 -8.21 20.07 1.96
C TYR A 114 -9.02 20.70 3.10
N GLU A 115 -9.95 19.96 3.70
CA GLU A 115 -10.73 20.38 4.85
C GLU A 115 -9.86 20.44 6.12
N SER A 116 -9.01 19.44 6.36
CA SER A 116 -8.16 19.36 7.56
C SER A 116 -6.91 20.23 7.47
N GLY A 117 -6.40 20.47 6.25
CA GLY A 117 -5.10 21.10 6.04
C GLY A 117 -3.92 20.20 6.44
N GLU A 118 -4.12 18.88 6.46
CA GLU A 118 -3.05 17.93 6.72
C GLU A 118 -2.19 17.76 5.46
N GLY A 119 -0.88 17.99 5.56
CA GLY A 119 0.04 17.86 4.42
C GLY A 119 -0.09 18.95 3.34
N LEU A 120 -1.05 19.88 3.46
CA LEU A 120 -1.24 21.01 2.55
C LEU A 120 -2.03 22.15 3.21
N PRO A 121 -1.99 23.40 2.68
CA PRO A 121 -2.78 24.49 3.24
C PRO A 121 -4.28 24.22 3.12
N GLN A 122 -5.02 24.42 4.22
CA GLN A 122 -6.47 24.26 4.24
C GLN A 122 -7.15 25.12 3.18
N ASP A 123 -8.06 24.50 2.42
CA ASP A 123 -8.90 25.17 1.42
C ASP A 123 -10.30 24.55 1.41
N LEU A 124 -11.20 25.16 2.16
CA LEU A 124 -12.59 24.70 2.27
C LEU A 124 -13.34 24.80 0.95
N THR A 125 -13.01 25.76 0.07
CA THR A 125 -13.66 25.89 -1.23
C THR A 125 -13.29 24.71 -2.11
N ARG A 126 -12.01 24.32 -2.11
CA ARG A 126 -11.55 23.14 -2.85
C ARG A 126 -12.09 21.84 -2.25
N ALA A 127 -12.14 21.73 -0.93
CA ALA A 127 -12.75 20.60 -0.24
C ALA A 127 -14.22 20.42 -0.66
N LEU A 128 -15.00 21.50 -0.66
CA LEU A 128 -16.41 21.46 -1.06
C LEU A 128 -16.59 20.96 -2.50
N GLN A 129 -15.78 21.43 -3.45
CA GLN A 129 -15.86 20.99 -4.85
C GLN A 129 -15.61 19.48 -4.99
N LEU A 130 -14.63 18.96 -4.25
CA LEU A 130 -14.29 17.54 -4.29
C LEU A 130 -15.34 16.67 -3.59
N TYR A 131 -15.88 17.11 -2.46
CA TYR A 131 -17.00 16.43 -1.81
C TYR A 131 -18.26 16.42 -2.68
N GLU A 132 -18.57 17.51 -3.38
CA GLU A 132 -19.69 17.55 -4.34
C GLU A 132 -19.48 16.59 -5.51
N LYS A 133 -18.24 16.48 -6.01
CA LYS A 133 -17.88 15.52 -7.07
C LYS A 133 -18.08 14.08 -6.60
N SER A 134 -17.57 13.74 -5.41
CA SER A 134 -17.72 12.42 -4.77
C SER A 134 -19.19 12.10 -4.48
N CYS A 135 -19.95 13.06 -3.97
CA CYS A 135 -21.39 12.94 -3.73
C CYS A 135 -22.17 12.62 -5.03
N LYS A 136 -21.84 13.32 -6.13
CA LYS A 136 -22.46 13.05 -7.44
C LYS A 136 -22.14 11.65 -7.96
N ALA A 137 -21.00 11.09 -7.57
CA ALA A 137 -20.60 9.72 -7.87
C ALA A 137 -21.18 8.68 -6.89
N GLY A 138 -22.12 9.06 -6.03
CA GLY A 138 -22.87 8.14 -5.17
C GLY A 138 -22.30 7.89 -3.78
N ASN A 139 -21.31 8.68 -3.33
CA ASN A 139 -20.81 8.59 -1.96
C ASN A 139 -21.63 9.50 -1.02
N ASP A 140 -22.48 8.87 -0.21
CA ASP A 140 -23.40 9.55 0.71
C ASP A 140 -22.68 10.29 1.86
N ASP A 141 -21.54 9.78 2.31
CA ASP A 141 -20.71 10.43 3.34
C ASP A 141 -20.21 11.78 2.81
N SER A 142 -19.70 11.81 1.57
CA SER A 142 -19.32 13.05 0.89
C SER A 142 -20.48 14.01 0.68
N CYS A 143 -21.71 13.53 0.45
CA CYS A 143 -22.88 14.42 0.37
C CYS A 143 -23.15 15.11 1.71
N SER A 144 -23.02 14.37 2.81
CA SER A 144 -23.17 14.90 4.16
C SER A 144 -22.07 15.90 4.49
N GLN A 145 -20.82 15.57 4.16
CA GLN A 145 -19.66 16.42 4.40
C GLN A 145 -19.68 17.70 3.54
N ALA A 146 -20.08 17.62 2.27
CA ALA A 146 -20.29 18.79 1.42
C ALA A 146 -21.26 19.78 2.06
N ARG A 147 -22.34 19.30 2.69
CA ARG A 147 -23.30 20.16 3.39
C ARG A 147 -22.64 20.85 4.59
N VAL A 148 -21.85 20.13 5.38
CA VAL A 148 -21.14 20.66 6.54
C VAL A 148 -20.13 21.74 6.11
N VAL A 149 -19.29 21.45 5.13
CA VAL A 149 -18.27 22.38 4.62
C VAL A 149 -18.92 23.62 4.00
N ARG A 150 -20.01 23.45 3.23
CA ARG A 150 -20.75 24.59 2.65
C ARG A 150 -21.26 25.54 3.74
N LEU A 151 -21.75 25.01 4.85
CA LEU A 151 -22.17 25.81 6.00
C LEU A 151 -20.99 26.51 6.68
N ALA A 152 -19.84 25.85 6.79
CA ALA A 152 -18.63 26.45 7.36
C ALA A 152 -18.17 27.65 6.51
N ILE A 153 -18.09 27.50 5.19
CA ILE A 153 -17.72 28.60 4.26
C ILE A 153 -18.69 29.78 4.40
N SER A 154 -20.01 29.53 4.49
CA SER A 154 -21.01 30.61 4.59
C SER A 154 -20.93 31.45 5.87
N LYS A 155 -20.26 30.94 6.90
CA LYS A 155 -20.09 31.59 8.22
C LYS A 155 -18.70 32.20 8.41
N SER A 156 -17.80 31.97 7.46
CA SER A 156 -16.41 32.47 7.46
C SER A 156 -16.36 33.84 6.80
#